data_AF-H0HMM2-F1
#
_entry.id   AF-H0HMM2-F1
#
_cell.length_a   1.000
_cell.length_b   1.000
_cell.length_c   1.000
_cell.angle_alpha   90.00
_cell.angle_beta   90.00
_cell.angle_gamma   90.00
#
_symmetry.space_group_name_H-M   'P 1'
#
loop_
_entity.id
_entity.type
_entity.pdbx_description
1 polymer ?
#
loop_
_entity_poly.entity_id
_entity_poly.type
_entity_poly.pdbx_seq_one_letter_code
_entity_poly.pdbx_strand_id
1 'polypeptide(L)'
;MAGLFQALLVALVVTVPAPRKEGLQSFSADYSVTFLGIPVAHSRFNSTFERNSFSVKGVASAAGLAQLFDDTQGSVSASGRFAGRQTQPTAFRVDYTEGKKSKMTSIRFKGGSVTKTENVPPPKKRGKDWVPLSNAHLRTVTDPLSATLVRADSLGDVCGRTIKIYDGELRFDLTLTHESTGSMAIDGWEGETVTCSVRFKPVAGYRKGRKALDYLKNRSRMTITFAPLGTTGVYGPVRATVGTQIGTITVQARRFEATK
;
A
#
# COMPACT_ATOMS: atom_id res chain seq x y z
N MET A 1 -69.11 -27.51 -33.82
CA MET A 1 -69.14 -27.04 -32.42
C MET A 1 -67.71 -26.93 -31.93
N ALA A 2 -67.40 -25.79 -31.32
CA ALA A 2 -66.11 -25.36 -30.81
C ALA A 2 -65.46 -26.33 -29.81
N GLY A 3 -64.13 -26.23 -29.66
CA GLY A 3 -63.41 -26.83 -28.54
C GLY A 3 -61.91 -26.59 -28.61
N LEU A 4 -61.47 -25.39 -28.24
CA LEU A 4 -60.06 -25.03 -28.01
C LEU A 4 -59.46 -25.90 -26.90
N PHE A 5 -58.25 -26.42 -27.09
CA PHE A 5 -57.34 -26.77 -25.98
C PHE A 5 -56.05 -25.98 -26.13
N GLN A 6 -55.90 -24.98 -25.25
CA GLN A 6 -54.72 -24.11 -25.14
C GLN A 6 -53.50 -24.90 -24.64
N ALA A 7 -52.40 -24.85 -25.39
CA ALA A 7 -51.10 -25.26 -24.91
C ALA A 7 -50.54 -24.18 -23.97
N LEU A 8 -50.35 -24.51 -22.70
CA LEU A 8 -49.68 -23.66 -21.71
C LEU A 8 -48.16 -23.74 -21.92
N LEU A 9 -47.56 -22.73 -22.57
CA LEU A 9 -46.12 -22.54 -22.62
C LEU A 9 -45.66 -21.90 -21.29
N VAL A 10 -45.06 -22.69 -20.40
CA VAL A 10 -44.36 -22.17 -19.22
C VAL A 10 -43.00 -21.63 -19.69
N ALA A 11 -42.90 -20.32 -19.84
CA ALA A 11 -41.63 -19.65 -20.13
C ALA A 11 -40.76 -19.62 -18.86
N LEU A 12 -39.68 -20.40 -18.84
CA LEU A 12 -38.67 -20.34 -17.80
C LEU A 12 -37.87 -19.04 -17.96
N VAL A 13 -38.21 -18.00 -17.18
CA VAL A 13 -37.42 -16.76 -17.13
C VAL A 13 -36.12 -17.07 -16.40
N VAL A 14 -35.05 -17.33 -17.15
CA VAL A 14 -33.69 -17.34 -16.60
C VAL A 14 -33.31 -15.89 -16.33
N THR A 15 -33.49 -15.44 -15.09
CA THR A 15 -32.93 -14.17 -14.63
C THR A 15 -31.41 -14.33 -14.58
N VAL A 16 -30.72 -13.96 -15.66
CA VAL A 16 -29.27 -13.81 -15.65
C VAL A 16 -28.96 -12.64 -14.71
N PRO A 17 -28.25 -12.83 -13.59
CA PRO A 17 -27.87 -11.72 -12.73
C PRO A 17 -27.02 -10.77 -13.58
N ALA A 18 -27.52 -9.54 -13.77
CA ALA A 18 -26.76 -8.51 -14.45
C ALA A 18 -25.43 -8.33 -13.70
N PRO A 19 -24.28 -8.25 -14.38
CA PRO A 19 -23.01 -8.00 -13.72
C PRO A 19 -23.13 -6.69 -12.94
N ARG A 20 -22.96 -6.78 -11.62
CA ARG A 20 -22.95 -5.61 -10.74
C ARG A 20 -21.86 -4.68 -11.28
N LYS A 21 -22.24 -3.53 -11.83
CA LYS A 21 -21.28 -2.46 -12.11
C LYS A 21 -20.74 -2.04 -10.76
N GLU A 22 -19.58 -2.58 -10.36
CA GLU A 22 -18.80 -2.03 -9.27
C GLU A 22 -18.43 -0.61 -9.67
N GLY A 23 -19.20 0.35 -9.15
CA GLY A 23 -19.00 1.76 -9.39
C GLY A 23 -17.66 2.23 -8.81
N LEU A 24 -17.27 3.44 -9.18
CA LEU A 24 -16.14 4.12 -8.55
C LEU A 24 -16.39 4.20 -7.04
N GLN A 25 -15.48 3.64 -6.25
CA GLN A 25 -15.47 3.75 -4.79
C GLN A 25 -14.28 4.62 -4.39
N SER A 26 -14.53 5.64 -3.59
CA SER A 26 -13.52 6.60 -3.14
C SER A 26 -13.41 6.56 -1.62
N PHE A 27 -12.20 6.72 -1.09
CA PHE A 27 -11.93 6.72 0.34
C PHE A 27 -10.93 7.81 0.71
N SER A 28 -11.13 8.41 1.89
CA SER A 28 -10.18 9.33 2.54
C SER A 28 -9.71 8.72 3.85
N ALA A 29 -8.42 8.89 4.14
CA ALA A 29 -7.77 8.34 5.32
C ALA A 29 -6.76 9.33 5.89
N ASP A 30 -6.94 9.72 7.16
CA ASP A 30 -6.02 10.56 7.90
C ASP A 30 -5.20 9.69 8.86
N TYR A 31 -3.87 9.85 8.86
CA TYR A 31 -2.95 9.08 9.70
C TYR A 31 -2.11 9.98 10.59
N SER A 32 -1.74 9.44 11.74
CA SER A 32 -0.70 9.98 12.61
C SER A 32 0.50 9.03 12.62
N VAL A 33 1.70 9.59 12.49
CA VAL A 33 2.96 8.89 12.67
C VAL A 33 3.53 9.29 14.02
N THR A 34 3.80 8.31 14.86
CA THR A 34 4.42 8.52 16.18
C THR A 34 5.76 7.81 16.27
N PHE A 35 6.70 8.42 16.98
CA PHE A 35 7.96 7.82 17.40
C PHE A 35 7.99 7.79 18.91
N LEU A 36 8.10 6.59 19.51
CA LEU A 36 8.02 6.42 20.98
C LEU A 36 6.75 7.05 21.59
N GLY A 37 5.64 7.02 20.85
CA GLY A 37 4.36 7.60 21.29
C GLY A 37 4.19 9.10 21.03
N ILE A 38 5.26 9.80 20.63
CA ILE A 38 5.22 11.24 20.33
C ILE A 38 4.88 11.43 18.84
N PRO A 39 3.83 12.18 18.48
CA PRO A 39 3.52 12.50 17.09
C PRO A 39 4.65 13.27 16.41
N VAL A 40 5.07 12.81 15.25
CA VAL A 40 6.15 13.42 14.45
C VAL A 40 5.72 13.80 13.04
N ALA A 41 4.65 13.18 12.51
CA ALA A 41 4.08 13.55 11.23
C ALA A 41 2.58 13.23 11.16
N HIS A 42 1.88 13.95 10.29
CA HIS A 42 0.53 13.64 9.86
C HIS A 42 0.51 13.41 8.36
N SER A 43 -0.44 12.60 7.90
CA SER A 43 -0.65 12.42 6.47
C SER A 43 -2.10 12.16 6.13
N ARG A 44 -2.53 12.63 4.96
CA ARG A 44 -3.86 12.39 4.40
C ARG A 44 -3.71 11.68 3.08
N PHE A 45 -4.50 10.61 2.88
CA PHE A 45 -4.56 9.86 1.64
C PHE A 45 -5.97 9.86 1.09
N ASN A 46 -6.09 10.10 -0.22
CA ASN A 46 -7.31 9.91 -0.99
C ASN A 46 -7.06 8.77 -1.98
N SER A 47 -7.98 7.83 -2.04
CA SER A 47 -7.88 6.67 -2.92
C SER A 47 -9.18 6.46 -3.69
N THR A 48 -9.06 6.01 -4.92
CA THR A 48 -10.18 5.64 -5.78
C THR A 48 -9.96 4.26 -6.37
N PHE A 49 -11.04 3.50 -6.45
CA PHE A 49 -11.07 2.12 -6.94
C PHE A 49 -12.21 1.98 -7.94
N GLU A 50 -11.89 1.46 -9.13
CA GLU A 50 -12.88 1.19 -10.16
C GLU A 50 -12.60 -0.18 -10.78
N ARG A 51 -13.44 -1.18 -10.48
CA ARG A 51 -13.24 -2.59 -10.86
C ARG A 51 -11.86 -3.10 -10.39
N ASN A 52 -10.91 -3.13 -11.32
CA ASN A 52 -9.55 -3.60 -11.09
C ASN A 52 -8.53 -2.47 -11.07
N SER A 53 -8.91 -1.21 -11.27
CA SER A 53 -8.00 -0.07 -11.28
C SER A 53 -7.98 0.61 -9.91
N PHE A 54 -6.84 1.21 -9.57
CA PHE A 54 -6.70 2.04 -8.38
C PHE A 54 -5.89 3.32 -8.68
N SER A 55 -6.17 4.36 -7.91
CA SER A 55 -5.35 5.56 -7.82
C SER A 55 -5.32 6.01 -6.36
N VAL A 56 -4.13 6.31 -5.84
CA VAL A 56 -3.92 6.81 -4.49
C VAL A 56 -3.07 8.08 -4.57
N LYS A 57 -3.47 9.10 -3.83
CA LYS A 57 -2.70 10.34 -3.63
C LYS A 57 -2.61 10.61 -2.14
N GLY A 58 -1.45 11.04 -1.68
CA GLY A 58 -1.21 11.37 -0.29
C GLY A 58 -0.41 12.65 -0.14
N VAL A 59 -0.63 13.33 0.97
CA VAL A 59 0.21 14.44 1.45
C VAL A 59 0.64 14.14 2.87
N ALA A 60 1.84 14.57 3.23
CA ALA A 60 2.39 14.43 4.57
C ALA A 60 3.01 15.75 5.03
N SER A 61 2.93 16.01 6.34
CA SER A 61 3.54 17.17 6.99
C SER A 61 4.10 16.78 8.35
N ALA A 62 5.11 17.51 8.81
CA ALA A 62 5.64 17.38 10.17
C ALA A 62 4.55 17.65 11.22
N ALA A 63 4.70 17.07 12.42
CA ALA A 63 3.78 17.23 13.55
C ALA A 63 4.51 17.46 14.88
N GLY A 64 3.82 18.07 15.85
CA GLY A 64 4.34 18.27 17.20
C GLY A 64 5.60 19.13 17.23
N LEU A 65 6.54 18.79 18.11
CA LEU A 65 7.82 19.51 18.25
C LEU A 65 8.67 19.49 16.96
N ALA A 66 8.43 18.54 16.05
CA ALA A 66 9.13 18.51 14.77
C ALA A 66 8.80 19.75 13.92
N GLN A 67 7.58 20.32 14.04
CA GLN A 67 7.18 21.52 13.28
C GLN A 67 7.99 22.78 13.65
N LEU A 68 8.58 22.84 14.84
CA LEU A 68 9.39 23.98 15.28
C LEU A 68 10.75 24.03 14.58
N PHE A 69 11.17 22.92 13.99
CA PHE A 69 12.50 22.75 13.39
C PHE A 69 12.46 22.22 11.95
N ASP A 70 11.28 21.82 11.46
CA ASP A 70 11.09 21.14 10.19
C ASP A 70 9.78 21.56 9.50
N ASP A 71 9.88 22.26 8.37
CA ASP A 71 8.77 22.69 7.51
C ASP A 71 8.47 21.66 6.40
N THR A 72 9.01 20.45 6.51
CA THR A 72 8.88 19.39 5.51
C THR A 72 7.42 19.10 5.17
N GLN A 73 7.13 19.29 3.89
CA GLN A 73 5.92 18.81 3.23
C GLN A 73 6.32 17.77 2.19
N GLY A 74 5.51 16.72 2.09
CA GLY A 74 5.67 15.67 1.10
C GLY A 74 4.35 15.37 0.40
N SER A 75 4.44 14.95 -0.86
CA SER A 75 3.32 14.37 -1.59
C SER A 75 3.74 13.03 -2.19
N VAL A 76 2.78 12.13 -2.29
CA VAL A 76 2.99 10.80 -2.87
C VAL A 76 1.78 10.44 -3.73
N SER A 77 2.01 9.72 -4.81
CA SER A 77 0.94 9.18 -5.63
C SER A 77 1.35 7.83 -6.22
N ALA A 78 0.35 6.96 -6.36
CA ALA A 78 0.48 5.70 -7.06
C ALA A 78 -0.79 5.41 -7.84
N SER A 79 -0.66 4.80 -9.00
CA SER A 79 -1.79 4.30 -9.77
C SER A 79 -1.45 2.99 -10.46
N GLY A 80 -2.47 2.21 -10.77
CA GLY A 80 -2.28 0.92 -11.39
C GLY A 80 -3.55 0.10 -11.43
N ARG A 81 -3.35 -1.22 -11.48
CA ARG A 81 -4.43 -2.19 -11.52
C ARG A 81 -4.10 -3.44 -10.72
N PHE A 82 -5.11 -4.24 -10.45
CA PHE A 82 -5.00 -5.58 -9.91
C PHE A 82 -5.10 -6.60 -11.04
N ALA A 83 -4.21 -7.60 -11.02
CA ALA A 83 -4.26 -8.76 -11.89
C ALA A 83 -4.39 -10.01 -11.00
N GLY A 84 -5.62 -10.47 -10.80
CA GLY A 84 -5.92 -11.39 -9.70
C GLY A 84 -5.52 -10.77 -8.36
N ARG A 85 -4.75 -11.50 -7.56
CA ARG A 85 -4.25 -11.04 -6.24
C ARG A 85 -3.00 -10.17 -6.31
N GLN A 86 -2.45 -9.91 -7.50
CA GLN A 86 -1.26 -9.10 -7.69
C GLN A 86 -1.60 -7.64 -7.95
N THR A 87 -1.02 -6.75 -7.14
CA THR A 87 -1.04 -5.30 -7.39
C THR A 87 0.03 -4.96 -8.43
N GLN A 88 -0.40 -4.44 -9.58
CA GLN A 88 0.46 -4.03 -10.69
C GLN A 88 0.39 -2.52 -10.88
N PRO A 89 1.31 -1.75 -10.27
CA PRO A 89 1.37 -0.32 -10.51
C PRO A 89 1.70 -0.02 -11.98
N THR A 90 1.33 1.18 -12.41
CA THR A 90 1.72 1.79 -13.69
C THR A 90 2.59 3.03 -13.45
N ALA A 91 2.34 3.73 -12.34
CA ALA A 91 3.09 4.92 -11.95
C ALA A 91 3.18 5.03 -10.42
N PHE A 92 4.34 5.45 -9.95
CA PHE A 92 4.59 5.89 -8.58
C PHE A 92 5.39 7.19 -8.62
N ARG A 93 5.04 8.13 -7.74
CA ARG A 93 5.80 9.36 -7.56
C ARG A 93 5.75 9.79 -6.11
N VAL A 94 6.90 10.18 -5.57
CA VAL A 94 7.01 10.87 -4.29
C VAL A 94 7.84 12.14 -4.48
N ASP A 95 7.35 13.23 -3.93
CA ASP A 95 8.02 14.52 -3.85
C ASP A 95 8.11 14.90 -2.38
N TYR A 96 9.29 15.27 -1.90
CA TYR A 96 9.46 15.70 -0.51
C TYR A 96 10.59 16.69 -0.38
N THR A 97 10.46 17.59 0.58
CA THR A 97 11.54 18.51 0.94
C THR A 97 12.27 17.95 2.15
N GLU A 98 13.60 18.07 2.17
CA GLU A 98 14.42 17.75 3.34
C GLU A 98 15.33 18.94 3.62
N GLY A 99 15.00 19.72 4.65
CA GLY A 99 15.59 21.04 4.87
C GLY A 99 15.33 21.98 3.68
N LYS A 100 16.38 22.47 3.03
CA LYS A 100 16.25 23.35 1.84
C LYS A 100 16.26 22.60 0.49
N LYS A 101 16.25 21.26 0.51
CA LYS A 101 16.46 20.44 -0.69
C LYS A 101 15.20 19.70 -1.07
N SER A 102 14.62 20.04 -2.22
CA SER A 102 13.55 19.25 -2.83
C SER A 102 14.11 17.97 -3.41
N LYS A 103 13.42 16.87 -3.14
CA LYS A 103 13.72 15.53 -3.64
C LYS A 103 12.49 14.95 -4.31
N MET A 104 12.75 14.10 -5.30
CA MET A 104 11.71 13.46 -6.08
C MET A 104 12.16 12.10 -6.54
N THR A 105 11.28 11.11 -6.39
CA THR A 105 11.44 9.79 -6.98
C THR A 105 10.21 9.49 -7.82
N SER A 106 10.42 9.06 -9.06
CA SER A 106 9.37 8.68 -10.01
C SER A 106 9.71 7.33 -10.61
N ILE A 107 8.74 6.41 -10.61
CA ILE A 107 8.89 5.06 -11.14
C ILE A 107 7.72 4.77 -12.10
N ARG A 108 8.05 4.29 -13.30
CA ARG A 108 7.07 3.82 -14.29
C ARG A 108 7.18 2.31 -14.43
N PHE A 109 6.03 1.69 -14.60
CA PHE A 109 5.90 0.24 -14.66
C PHE A 109 5.09 -0.18 -15.89
N LYS A 110 5.38 -1.37 -16.40
CA LYS A 110 4.60 -2.06 -17.43
C LYS A 110 4.57 -3.55 -17.12
N GLY A 111 3.36 -4.12 -16.95
CA GLY A 111 3.19 -5.55 -16.67
C GLY A 111 3.96 -6.03 -15.43
N GLY A 112 3.98 -5.21 -14.36
CA GLY A 112 4.71 -5.52 -13.13
C GLY A 112 6.23 -5.39 -13.21
N SER A 113 6.78 -4.86 -14.31
CA SER A 113 8.22 -4.58 -14.44
C SER A 113 8.49 -3.08 -14.48
N VAL A 114 9.57 -2.63 -13.85
CA VAL A 114 10.01 -1.23 -13.92
C VAL A 114 10.52 -0.92 -15.32
N THR A 115 10.03 0.17 -15.92
CA THR A 115 10.47 0.66 -17.24
C THR A 115 11.29 1.94 -17.16
N LYS A 116 11.05 2.77 -16.15
CA LYS A 116 11.83 3.99 -15.90
C LYS A 116 11.89 4.27 -14.41
N THR A 117 13.05 4.74 -13.95
CA THR A 117 13.23 5.31 -12.62
C THR A 117 13.95 6.65 -12.77
N GLU A 118 13.46 7.65 -12.06
CA GLU A 118 14.04 8.97 -12.00
C GLU A 118 14.12 9.39 -10.54
N ASN A 119 15.30 9.83 -10.12
CA ASN A 119 15.56 10.34 -8.79
C ASN A 119 16.21 11.72 -8.95
N VAL A 120 15.66 12.72 -8.26
CA VAL A 120 16.21 14.07 -8.19
C VAL A 120 16.42 14.41 -6.72
N PRO A 121 17.64 14.81 -6.29
CA PRO A 121 18.88 14.74 -7.08
C PRO A 121 19.23 13.28 -7.43
N PRO A 122 20.05 13.06 -8.48
CA PRO A 122 20.46 11.72 -8.87
C PRO A 122 21.22 11.01 -7.73
N PRO A 123 21.16 9.67 -7.64
CA PRO A 123 21.87 8.93 -6.62
C PRO A 123 23.38 9.17 -6.71
N LYS A 124 24.04 9.22 -5.56
CA LYS A 124 25.50 9.37 -5.49
C LYS A 124 26.21 8.14 -6.08
N LYS A 125 27.50 8.31 -6.41
CA LYS A 125 28.35 7.21 -6.85
C LYS A 125 28.37 6.09 -5.80
N ARG A 126 28.24 4.84 -6.27
CA ARG A 126 28.16 3.64 -5.45
C ARG A 126 29.55 3.08 -5.17
N GLY A 127 29.82 2.71 -3.93
CA GLY A 127 31.08 2.10 -3.50
C GLY A 127 31.15 0.60 -3.80
N LYS A 128 32.30 -0.02 -3.49
CA LYS A 128 32.54 -1.47 -3.67
C LYS A 128 31.65 -2.36 -2.80
N ASP A 129 31.12 -1.80 -1.71
CA ASP A 129 30.22 -2.45 -0.76
C ASP A 129 28.74 -2.36 -1.17
N TRP A 130 28.45 -1.84 -2.36
CA TRP A 130 27.10 -1.77 -2.90
C TRP A 130 26.64 -3.12 -3.47
N VAL A 131 25.43 -3.54 -3.11
CA VAL A 131 24.75 -4.67 -3.75
C VAL A 131 24.03 -4.16 -5.01
N PRO A 132 24.47 -4.51 -6.22
CA PRO A 132 23.93 -3.94 -7.44
C PRO A 132 22.51 -4.41 -7.73
N LEU A 133 21.73 -3.55 -8.38
CA LEU A 133 20.45 -3.92 -8.99
C LEU A 133 20.71 -4.53 -10.37
N SER A 134 20.00 -5.61 -10.67
CA SER A 134 19.94 -6.19 -12.01
C SER A 134 18.54 -5.99 -12.58
N ASN A 135 18.39 -6.11 -13.90
CA ASN A 135 17.08 -6.05 -14.55
C ASN A 135 16.11 -7.14 -14.04
N ALA A 136 16.64 -8.28 -13.58
CA ALA A 136 15.82 -9.36 -13.00
C ALA A 136 15.17 -8.93 -11.67
N HIS A 137 15.85 -8.11 -10.87
CA HIS A 137 15.32 -7.59 -9.60
C HIS A 137 14.12 -6.66 -9.80
N LEU A 138 14.00 -6.06 -10.99
CA LEU A 138 12.99 -5.06 -11.33
C LEU A 138 11.76 -5.65 -12.05
N ARG A 139 11.61 -6.98 -12.04
CA ARG A 139 10.46 -7.72 -12.59
C ARG A 139 9.55 -8.22 -11.47
N THR A 140 8.25 -8.20 -11.71
CA THR A 140 7.20 -8.61 -10.76
C THR A 140 7.36 -7.87 -9.41
N VAL A 141 7.54 -6.56 -9.50
CA VAL A 141 7.70 -5.67 -8.35
C VAL A 141 6.56 -4.65 -8.31
N THR A 142 6.34 -4.11 -7.13
CA THR A 142 5.46 -2.97 -6.88
C THR A 142 6.24 -1.82 -6.23
N ASP A 143 5.62 -0.65 -6.11
CA ASP A 143 6.14 0.49 -5.35
C ASP A 143 5.68 0.45 -3.88
N PRO A 144 6.31 1.23 -2.98
CA PRO A 144 5.97 1.21 -1.55
C PRO A 144 4.53 1.58 -1.21
N LEU A 145 3.87 2.45 -1.98
CA LEU A 145 2.49 2.85 -1.71
C LEU A 145 1.52 1.79 -2.22
N SER A 146 1.67 1.34 -3.46
CA SER A 146 0.87 0.25 -4.02
C SER A 146 1.02 -1.06 -3.25
N ALA A 147 2.18 -1.31 -2.63
CA ALA A 147 2.42 -2.47 -1.76
C ALA A 147 1.49 -2.52 -0.54
N THR A 148 0.95 -1.38 -0.11
CA THR A 148 -0.01 -1.31 1.01
C THR A 148 -1.41 -1.77 0.61
N LEU A 149 -1.71 -1.86 -0.69
CA LEU A 149 -3.00 -2.29 -1.19
C LEU A 149 -2.96 -3.80 -1.48
N VAL A 150 -3.72 -4.56 -0.70
CA VAL A 150 -3.78 -6.01 -0.81
C VAL A 150 -5.13 -6.43 -1.35
N ARG A 151 -5.17 -7.01 -2.56
CA ARG A 151 -6.38 -7.68 -3.06
C ARG A 151 -6.47 -9.10 -2.50
N ALA A 152 -7.61 -9.44 -1.93
CA ALA A 152 -7.89 -10.71 -1.30
C ALA A 152 -9.39 -10.99 -1.30
N ASP A 153 -9.76 -12.27 -1.29
CA ASP A 153 -11.17 -12.69 -1.32
C ASP A 153 -11.82 -12.58 0.07
N SER A 154 -11.01 -12.63 1.14
CA SER A 154 -11.44 -12.51 2.54
C SER A 154 -10.35 -11.87 3.41
N LEU A 155 -10.68 -11.54 4.67
CA LEU A 155 -9.69 -11.07 5.66
C LEU A 155 -8.59 -12.11 5.93
N GLY A 156 -8.97 -13.39 6.04
CA GLY A 156 -8.01 -14.48 6.27
C GLY A 156 -6.98 -14.64 5.15
N ASP A 157 -7.32 -14.15 3.95
CA ASP A 157 -6.50 -14.20 2.76
C ASP A 157 -5.49 -13.06 2.63
N VAL A 158 -5.56 -12.01 3.45
CA VAL A 158 -4.72 -10.80 3.32
C VAL A 158 -3.24 -11.11 3.55
N CYS A 159 -2.94 -11.87 4.61
CA CYS A 159 -1.57 -12.30 4.92
C CYS A 159 -1.13 -13.50 4.04
N GLY A 160 -0.08 -14.22 4.44
CA GLY A 160 0.36 -15.44 3.77
C GLY A 160 1.01 -15.22 2.40
N ARG A 161 1.63 -14.05 2.19
CA ARG A 161 2.20 -13.65 0.89
C ARG A 161 3.49 -12.87 1.03
N THR A 162 4.29 -12.87 -0.04
CA THR A 162 5.49 -12.04 -0.14
C THR A 162 5.30 -10.97 -1.19
N ILE A 163 5.46 -9.70 -0.78
CA ILE A 163 5.38 -8.54 -1.64
C ILE A 163 6.80 -8.09 -2.00
N LYS A 164 7.05 -7.98 -3.29
CA LYS A 164 8.33 -7.58 -3.87
C LYS A 164 8.30 -6.08 -4.15
N ILE A 165 9.06 -5.29 -3.39
CA ILE A 165 8.99 -3.82 -3.46
C ILE A 165 10.29 -3.25 -3.99
N TYR A 166 10.18 -2.28 -4.89
CA TYR A 166 11.28 -1.44 -5.34
C TYR A 166 10.91 0.04 -5.10
N ASP A 167 11.74 0.77 -4.36
CA ASP A 167 11.46 2.14 -3.93
C ASP A 167 12.15 3.22 -4.79
N GLY A 168 12.82 2.84 -5.88
CA GLY A 168 13.61 3.73 -6.72
C GLY A 168 15.12 3.63 -6.50
N GLU A 169 15.55 2.97 -5.43
CA GLU A 169 16.96 2.61 -5.23
C GLU A 169 17.14 1.23 -4.61
N LEU A 170 16.35 0.86 -3.61
CA LEU A 170 16.38 -0.40 -2.89
C LEU A 170 15.27 -1.34 -3.39
N ARG A 171 15.66 -2.59 -3.62
CA ARG A 171 14.76 -3.73 -3.83
C ARG A 171 14.72 -4.58 -2.57
N PHE A 172 13.53 -4.81 -2.04
CA PHE A 172 13.33 -5.60 -0.82
C PHE A 172 12.00 -6.36 -0.82
N ASP A 173 11.98 -7.49 -0.14
CA ASP A 173 10.77 -8.29 0.03
C ASP A 173 10.17 -8.06 1.42
N LEU A 174 8.83 -7.97 1.48
CA LEU A 174 8.06 -8.04 2.71
C LEU A 174 7.26 -9.34 2.72
N THR A 175 7.55 -10.23 3.68
CA THR A 175 6.74 -11.44 3.88
C THR A 175 5.71 -11.17 4.96
N LEU A 176 4.43 -11.25 4.62
CA LEU A 176 3.30 -11.07 5.51
C LEU A 176 2.86 -12.43 6.04
N THR A 177 2.86 -12.61 7.35
CA THR A 177 2.38 -13.84 8.01
C THR A 177 1.25 -13.47 8.96
N HIS A 178 0.17 -14.25 8.97
CA HIS A 178 -0.94 -14.00 9.89
C HIS A 178 -0.44 -13.97 11.34
N GLU A 179 -0.88 -12.98 12.09
CA GLU A 179 -0.56 -12.82 13.51
C GLU A 179 -1.84 -12.87 14.36
N SER A 180 -2.86 -12.09 13.97
CA SER A 180 -4.15 -12.09 14.66
C SER A 180 -5.26 -11.54 13.77
N THR A 181 -6.50 -11.86 14.13
CA THR A 181 -7.71 -11.20 13.63
C THR A 181 -8.35 -10.45 14.80
N GLY A 182 -8.99 -9.33 14.55
CA GLY A 182 -9.67 -8.55 15.59
C GLY A 182 -10.63 -7.54 14.98
N SER A 183 -11.08 -6.58 15.77
CA SER A 183 -11.89 -5.45 15.30
C SER A 183 -11.28 -4.13 15.76
N MET A 184 -11.56 -3.06 15.02
CA MET A 184 -11.13 -1.71 15.36
C MET A 184 -12.27 -0.73 15.07
N ALA A 185 -12.39 0.27 15.94
CA ALA A 185 -13.16 1.47 15.68
C ALA A 185 -12.19 2.63 15.42
N ILE A 186 -12.38 3.30 14.28
CA ILE A 186 -11.63 4.46 13.81
C ILE A 186 -12.69 5.50 13.47
N ASP A 187 -12.37 6.79 13.57
CA ASP A 187 -13.35 7.80 13.16
C ASP A 187 -13.78 7.58 11.69
N GLY A 188 -15.09 7.54 11.44
CA GLY A 188 -15.68 7.22 10.13
C GLY A 188 -15.74 5.74 9.74
N TRP A 189 -15.18 4.80 10.53
CA TRP A 189 -15.20 3.37 10.19
C TRP A 189 -15.02 2.44 11.40
N GLU A 190 -15.83 1.38 11.47
CA GLU A 190 -15.66 0.29 12.42
C GLU A 190 -15.82 -1.05 11.69
N GLY A 191 -15.01 -2.04 12.06
CA GLY A 191 -15.15 -3.38 11.52
C GLY A 191 -14.02 -4.32 11.87
N GLU A 192 -14.08 -5.50 11.25
CA GLU A 192 -13.06 -6.53 11.38
C GLU A 192 -11.75 -6.14 10.67
N THR A 193 -10.65 -6.59 11.26
CA THR A 193 -9.29 -6.32 10.82
C THR A 193 -8.45 -7.58 10.93
N VAL A 194 -7.37 -7.61 10.16
CA VAL A 194 -6.36 -8.68 10.22
C VAL A 194 -4.99 -8.06 10.37
N THR A 195 -4.23 -8.55 11.36
CA THR A 195 -2.85 -8.15 11.60
C THR A 195 -1.92 -9.21 11.02
N CYS A 196 -1.02 -8.76 10.15
CA CYS A 196 0.09 -9.54 9.67
C CYS A 196 1.38 -9.12 10.38
N SER A 197 2.14 -10.08 10.88
CA SER A 197 3.56 -9.89 11.16
C SER A 197 4.32 -9.76 9.85
N VAL A 198 5.35 -8.90 9.83
CA VAL A 198 6.09 -8.55 8.62
C VAL A 198 7.57 -8.87 8.77
N ARG A 199 8.13 -9.56 7.77
CA ARG A 199 9.58 -9.81 7.67
C ARG A 199 10.19 -9.07 6.51
N PHE A 200 11.16 -8.20 6.81
CA PHE A 200 11.90 -7.42 5.82
C PHE A 200 13.13 -8.19 5.33
N LYS A 201 13.30 -8.31 4.02
CA LYS A 201 14.49 -8.91 3.39
C LYS A 201 15.03 -7.95 2.32
N PRO A 202 16.16 -7.27 2.57
CA PRO A 202 16.80 -6.47 1.52
C PRO A 202 17.40 -7.42 0.46
N VAL A 203 17.18 -7.11 -0.82
CA VAL A 203 17.59 -7.97 -1.94
C VAL A 203 18.73 -7.31 -2.71
N ALA A 204 18.57 -6.06 -3.14
CA ALA A 204 19.55 -5.34 -3.94
C ALA A 204 19.35 -3.84 -3.86
N GLY A 205 20.33 -3.04 -4.33
CA GLY A 205 20.19 -1.59 -4.33
C GLY A 205 20.45 -0.96 -2.96
N TYR A 206 21.40 -1.51 -2.22
CA TYR A 206 21.80 -0.97 -0.92
C TYR A 206 23.28 -1.21 -0.64
N ARG A 207 23.82 -0.42 0.29
CA ARG A 207 25.17 -0.56 0.83
C ARG A 207 25.18 -1.63 1.94
N LYS A 208 26.09 -2.60 1.86
CA LYS A 208 26.28 -3.59 2.94
C LYS A 208 26.74 -2.92 4.24
N GLY A 209 26.41 -3.52 5.39
CA GLY A 209 26.81 -3.02 6.71
C GLY A 209 26.05 -1.78 7.20
N ARG A 210 24.95 -1.40 6.53
CA ARG A 210 24.04 -0.37 7.05
C ARG A 210 23.31 -0.92 8.27
N LYS A 211 23.76 -0.52 9.47
CA LYS A 211 23.19 -0.92 10.78
C LYS A 211 21.66 -0.90 10.82
N ALA A 212 21.04 0.14 10.26
CA ALA A 212 19.58 0.25 10.20
C ALA A 212 18.93 -0.88 9.38
N LEU A 213 19.47 -1.21 8.21
CA LEU A 213 18.95 -2.31 7.38
C LEU A 213 19.21 -3.67 8.03
N ASP A 214 20.38 -3.85 8.65
CA ASP A 214 20.72 -5.08 9.36
C ASP A 214 19.79 -5.29 10.58
N TYR A 215 19.41 -4.21 11.26
CA TYR A 215 18.43 -4.28 12.34
C TYR A 215 17.04 -4.64 11.83
N LEU A 216 16.57 -3.98 10.77
CA LEU A 216 15.27 -4.29 10.14
C LEU A 216 15.19 -5.75 9.69
N LYS A 217 16.28 -6.27 9.12
CA LYS A 217 16.37 -7.65 8.67
C LYS A 217 16.40 -8.66 9.81
N ASN A 218 17.16 -8.39 10.87
CA ASN A 218 17.54 -9.44 11.83
C ASN A 218 16.85 -9.32 13.20
N ARG A 219 16.37 -8.13 13.60
CA ARG A 219 15.90 -7.87 14.97
C ARG A 219 14.57 -7.15 15.06
N SER A 220 14.18 -6.43 14.01
CA SER A 220 12.95 -5.63 14.04
C SER A 220 11.70 -6.51 14.17
N ARG A 221 10.76 -6.04 14.98
CA ARG A 221 9.39 -6.53 15.02
C ARG A 221 8.53 -5.55 14.24
N MET A 222 7.88 -6.04 13.19
CA MET A 222 7.04 -5.24 12.32
C MET A 222 5.67 -5.89 12.20
N THR A 223 4.62 -5.07 12.25
CA THR A 223 3.25 -5.53 12.05
C THR A 223 2.51 -4.54 11.16
N ILE A 224 1.54 -5.03 10.39
CA ILE A 224 0.59 -4.21 9.65
C ILE A 224 -0.80 -4.79 9.87
N THR A 225 -1.72 -3.95 10.32
CA THR A 225 -3.15 -4.28 10.47
C THR A 225 -3.92 -3.69 9.31
N PHE A 226 -4.70 -4.53 8.65
CA PHE A 226 -5.47 -4.20 7.46
C PHE A 226 -6.97 -4.19 7.74
N ALA A 227 -7.68 -3.30 7.06
CA ALA A 227 -9.13 -3.20 7.04
C ALA A 227 -9.64 -3.24 5.58
N PRO A 228 -10.86 -3.76 5.34
CA PRO A 228 -11.48 -3.74 4.02
C PRO A 228 -11.80 -2.31 3.57
N LEU A 229 -11.51 -2.01 2.30
CA LEU A 229 -11.90 -0.76 1.64
C LEU A 229 -13.28 -0.94 1.01
N GLY A 230 -14.32 -0.76 1.82
CA GLY A 230 -15.71 -0.93 1.41
C GLY A 230 -15.97 -2.30 0.78
N THR A 231 -16.53 -2.33 -0.43
CA THR A 231 -16.85 -3.57 -1.15
C THR A 231 -15.86 -3.89 -2.28
N THR A 232 -14.70 -3.25 -2.30
CA THR A 232 -13.75 -3.32 -3.44
C THR A 232 -12.95 -4.63 -3.54
N GLY A 233 -12.99 -5.47 -2.50
CA GLY A 233 -12.08 -6.63 -2.37
C GLY A 233 -10.62 -6.25 -2.12
N VAL A 234 -10.35 -4.96 -1.82
CA VAL A 234 -9.02 -4.45 -1.48
C VAL A 234 -8.97 -4.12 0.00
N TYR A 235 -7.84 -4.42 0.62
CA TYR A 235 -7.55 -4.13 2.02
C TYR A 235 -6.42 -3.10 2.10
N GLY A 236 -6.62 -2.08 2.94
CA GLY A 236 -5.65 -1.02 3.21
C GLY A 236 -5.19 -1.05 4.66
N PRO A 237 -3.98 -0.55 4.97
CA PRO A 237 -3.46 -0.59 6.33
C PRO A 237 -4.15 0.47 7.20
N VAL A 238 -4.65 0.08 8.37
CA VAL A 238 -5.17 1.01 9.39
C VAL A 238 -4.18 1.23 10.53
N ARG A 239 -3.18 0.35 10.66
CA ARG A 239 -2.08 0.49 11.62
C ARG A 239 -0.84 -0.22 11.10
N ALA A 240 0.33 0.36 11.32
CA ALA A 240 1.61 -0.31 11.09
C ALA A 240 2.59 0.04 12.21
N THR A 241 3.40 -0.93 12.64
CA THR A 241 4.49 -0.72 13.59
C THR A 241 5.80 -1.22 13.03
N VAL A 242 6.87 -0.48 13.29
CA VAL A 242 8.24 -0.86 12.91
C VAL A 242 9.16 -0.59 14.09
N GLY A 243 9.68 -1.66 14.69
CA GLY A 243 10.77 -1.55 15.65
C GLY A 243 12.06 -1.12 14.94
N THR A 244 12.62 0.02 15.31
CA THR A 244 13.94 0.47 14.84
C THR A 244 14.98 0.32 15.95
N GLN A 245 16.25 0.62 15.65
CA GLN A 245 17.32 0.55 16.65
C GLN A 245 17.11 1.51 17.83
N ILE A 246 16.40 2.62 17.59
CA ILE A 246 16.27 3.74 18.54
C ILE A 246 14.87 3.86 19.12
N GLY A 247 13.92 3.00 18.71
CA GLY A 247 12.54 3.07 19.14
C GLY A 247 11.55 2.53 18.12
N THR A 248 10.28 2.46 18.50
CA THR A 248 9.21 2.01 17.61
C THR A 248 8.55 3.18 16.91
N ILE A 249 8.46 3.10 15.58
CA ILE A 249 7.62 3.97 14.77
C ILE A 249 6.26 3.31 14.63
N THR A 250 5.19 4.07 14.85
CA THR A 250 3.81 3.62 14.63
C THR A 250 3.11 4.56 13.65
N VAL A 251 2.48 4.00 12.63
CA VAL A 251 1.54 4.70 11.75
C VAL A 251 0.15 4.23 12.11
N GLN A 252 -0.76 5.14 12.39
CA GLN A 252 -2.11 4.82 12.86
C GLN A 252 -3.14 5.68 12.14
N ALA A 253 -4.13 5.05 11.52
CA ALA A 253 -5.30 5.74 11.00
C ALA A 253 -6.07 6.39 12.15
N ARG A 254 -6.39 7.67 11.98
CA ARG A 254 -7.17 8.50 12.89
C ARG A 254 -8.60 8.66 12.40
N ARG A 255 -8.76 8.78 11.09
CA ARG A 255 -10.04 8.80 10.38
C ARG A 255 -9.93 7.98 9.10
N PHE A 256 -10.96 7.22 8.79
CA PHE A 256 -11.05 6.43 7.58
C PHE A 256 -12.51 6.40 7.13
N GLU A 257 -12.81 6.88 5.93
CA GLU A 257 -14.19 6.98 5.47
C GLU A 257 -14.33 6.85 3.95
N ALA A 258 -15.48 6.34 3.51
CA ALA A 258 -15.87 6.42 2.11
C ALA A 258 -16.25 7.87 1.75
N THR A 259 -15.82 8.33 0.58
CA THR A 259 -16.14 9.66 0.06
C THR A 259 -17.07 9.55 -1.15
N LYS A 260 -17.92 10.56 -1.34
CA LYS A 260 -18.83 10.65 -2.48
C LYS A 260 -18.09 10.95 -3.78
#